data_AF-A0A453I0Q9-F1
#
_entry.id   AF-A0A453I0Q9-F1
#
_cell.length_a   1.000
_cell.length_b   1.000
_cell.length_c   1.000
_cell.angle_alpha   90.00
_cell.angle_beta   90.00
_cell.angle_gamma   90.00
#
_symmetry.space_group_name_H-M   'P 1'
#
loop_
_entity.id
_entity.type
_entity.pdbx_description
1 polymer ?
#
loop_
_entity_poly.entity_id
_entity_poly.type
_entity_poly.pdbx_seq_one_letter_code
_entity_poly.pdbx_strand_id
1 'polypeptide(L)'
;MLTCPATEMVDGSGVLYFEQAFWRAPEKPFRQRFYMVKPCPKEMKCDVEDIAEHLTTIHLSRCERGKRCLYEGSTPLGGFPNSWGGAAYCTSDLSIHKNGETHIWDKGFDDNGSQVWGTKAGPYEFKPAPKSNYDDMFSPLNFSAPLSLEKMESSYAIDDQ
;
A
#
# COMPACT_ATOMS: atom_id res chain seq x y z
N MET A 1 -4.40 2.60 -11.44
CA MET A 1 -4.30 2.79 -9.98
C MET A 1 -3.49 4.04 -9.77
N LEU A 2 -3.96 4.89 -8.87
CA LEU A 2 -3.20 6.04 -8.37
C LEU A 2 -3.04 5.88 -6.86
N THR A 3 -1.85 6.24 -6.37
CA THR A 3 -1.56 6.29 -4.94
C THR A 3 -0.83 7.58 -4.62
N CYS A 4 -1.12 8.18 -3.47
CA CYS A 4 -0.36 9.33 -2.99
C CYS A 4 -0.29 9.35 -1.46
N PRO A 5 0.77 9.91 -0.87
CA PRO A 5 0.79 10.21 0.55
C PRO A 5 -0.33 11.19 0.90
N ALA A 6 -1.11 10.87 1.94
CA ALA A 6 -2.18 11.72 2.44
C ALA A 6 -1.77 12.44 3.72
N THR A 7 -1.20 11.72 4.69
CA THR A 7 -0.69 12.28 5.96
C THR A 7 0.29 11.32 6.63
N GLU A 8 0.97 11.77 7.66
CA GLU A 8 1.74 10.94 8.60
C GLU A 8 1.09 11.02 9.99
N MET A 9 1.03 9.91 10.70
CA MET A 9 0.51 9.81 12.06
C MET A 9 1.62 10.07 13.08
N VAL A 10 1.23 10.43 14.30
CA VAL A 10 2.18 10.75 15.40
C VAL A 10 3.08 9.57 15.81
N ASP A 11 2.67 8.34 15.50
CA ASP A 11 3.43 7.12 15.76
C ASP A 11 4.41 6.74 14.63
N GLY A 12 4.54 7.60 13.61
CA GLY A 12 5.36 7.37 12.41
C GLY A 12 4.68 6.51 11.35
N SER A 13 3.40 6.19 11.50
CA SER A 13 2.64 5.48 10.46
C SER A 13 2.32 6.41 9.29
N GLY A 14 2.63 5.98 8.08
CA GLY A 14 2.27 6.72 6.87
C GLY A 14 0.84 6.41 6.44
N VAL A 15 0.08 7.40 6.02
CA VAL A 15 -1.25 7.22 5.42
C VAL A 15 -1.16 7.48 3.93
N LEU A 16 -1.60 6.52 3.14
CA LEU A 16 -1.68 6.59 1.70
C LEU A 16 -3.13 6.67 1.26
N TYR A 17 -3.45 7.63 0.41
CA TYR A 17 -4.66 7.56 -0.39
C TYR A 17 -4.42 6.63 -1.58
N PHE A 18 -5.44 5.82 -1.89
CA PHE A 18 -5.41 4.84 -2.95
C PHE A 18 -6.71 4.85 -3.73
N GLU A 19 -6.61 4.87 -5.06
CA GLU A 19 -7.79 4.74 -5.92
C GLU A 19 -7.56 3.82 -7.13
N GLN A 20 -8.66 3.16 -7.50
CA GLN A 20 -8.77 2.36 -8.71
C GLN A 20 -9.94 2.86 -9.54
N ALA A 21 -9.62 3.17 -10.78
CA ALA A 21 -10.58 3.55 -11.82
C ALA A 21 -10.37 2.65 -13.04
N PHE A 22 -11.42 2.52 -13.85
CA PHE A 22 -11.27 1.92 -15.16
C PHE A 22 -10.52 2.89 -16.07
N TRP A 23 -9.58 2.39 -16.88
CA TRP A 23 -8.66 3.24 -17.65
C TRP A 23 -9.34 4.20 -18.64
N ARG A 24 -10.60 3.92 -19.05
CA ARG A 24 -11.39 4.81 -19.93
C ARG A 24 -12.17 5.90 -19.17
N ALA A 25 -12.24 5.83 -17.85
CA ALA A 25 -12.91 6.80 -16.99
C ALA A 25 -12.08 7.02 -15.72
N PRO A 26 -10.83 7.51 -15.85
CA PRO A 26 -9.93 7.71 -14.71
C PRO A 26 -10.50 8.66 -13.65
N GLU A 27 -11.38 9.59 -14.04
CA GLU A 27 -12.06 10.55 -13.18
C GLU A 27 -13.23 9.96 -12.38
N LYS A 28 -13.58 8.69 -12.60
CA LYS A 28 -14.67 7.98 -11.90
C LYS A 28 -14.13 6.71 -11.23
N PRO A 29 -13.37 6.85 -10.14
CA PRO A 29 -12.83 5.69 -9.43
C PRO A 29 -13.97 4.85 -8.86
N PHE A 30 -13.90 3.53 -9.06
CA PHE A 30 -14.86 2.57 -8.51
C PHE A 30 -14.45 2.09 -7.10
N ARG A 31 -13.22 2.39 -6.68
CA ARG A 31 -12.71 2.09 -5.35
C ARG A 31 -11.75 3.17 -4.92
N GLN A 32 -11.99 3.71 -3.73
CA GLN A 32 -11.13 4.71 -3.07
C GLN A 32 -10.94 4.24 -1.62
N ARG A 33 -9.71 4.26 -1.12
CA ARG A 33 -9.32 3.77 0.21
C ARG A 33 -8.22 4.62 0.81
N PHE A 34 -8.11 4.59 2.13
CA PHE A 34 -6.97 5.11 2.87
C PHE A 34 -6.26 3.95 3.55
N TYR A 35 -5.02 3.70 3.15
CA TYR A 35 -4.16 2.70 3.77
C TYR A 35 -3.24 3.36 4.78
N MET A 36 -3.30 2.93 6.03
CA MET A 36 -2.27 3.19 7.04
C MET A 36 -1.20 2.13 6.93
N VAL A 37 0.05 2.54 6.71
CA VAL A 37 1.23 1.69 6.66
C VAL A 37 2.01 1.94 7.95
N LYS A 38 2.01 0.94 8.83
CA LYS A 38 2.73 1.02 10.10
C LYS A 38 4.11 0.38 9.96
N PRO A 39 5.20 1.08 10.34
CA PRO A 39 6.52 0.46 10.44
C PRO A 39 6.51 -0.51 11.62
N CYS A 40 6.88 -1.76 11.37
CA CYS A 40 6.87 -2.75 12.43
C CYS A 40 8.23 -2.84 13.15
N PRO A 41 8.23 -3.04 14.48
CA PRO A 41 9.45 -3.26 15.24
C PRO A 41 10.24 -4.45 14.67
N LYS A 42 11.57 -4.35 14.73
CA LYS A 42 12.54 -5.29 14.14
C LYS A 42 12.06 -6.75 14.25
N GLU A 43 11.92 -7.36 13.07
CA GLU A 43 11.47 -8.75 12.76
C GLU A 43 9.99 -8.91 12.34
N MET A 44 9.75 -8.54 11.08
CA MET A 44 9.15 -9.41 10.04
C MET A 44 7.67 -9.31 9.61
N LYS A 45 6.87 -8.31 10.00
CA LYS A 45 5.55 -8.08 9.36
C LYS A 45 5.15 -6.61 9.41
N CYS A 46 4.99 -5.89 8.30
CA CYS A 46 4.42 -4.52 8.25
C CYS A 46 2.89 -4.58 8.16
N ASP A 47 2.19 -3.72 8.90
CA ASP A 47 0.73 -3.73 8.90
C ASP A 47 0.21 -2.67 7.93
N VAL A 48 -0.68 -3.09 7.04
CA VAL A 48 -1.46 -2.22 6.16
C VAL A 48 -2.92 -2.30 6.57
N GLU A 49 -3.48 -1.20 7.06
CA GLU A 49 -4.85 -1.12 7.59
C GLU A 49 -5.67 -0.07 6.85
N ASP A 50 -6.98 -0.29 6.70
CA ASP A 50 -7.91 0.75 6.27
C ASP A 50 -8.32 1.66 7.46
N ILE A 51 -8.27 2.99 7.30
CA ILE A 51 -8.49 3.98 8.40
C ILE A 51 -9.97 4.38 8.59
N ALA A 52 -10.81 4.18 7.58
CA ALA A 52 -12.24 4.46 7.66
C ALA A 52 -12.97 3.33 8.42
N GLU A 53 -14.16 2.91 7.99
CA GLU A 53 -14.65 1.59 8.41
C GLU A 53 -13.57 0.56 8.05
N HIS A 54 -13.04 -0.11 9.08
CA HIS A 54 -11.94 -1.05 8.91
C HIS A 54 -12.37 -2.19 7.98
N LEU A 55 -11.84 -2.22 6.76
CA LEU A 55 -12.16 -3.27 5.78
C LEU A 55 -11.18 -4.44 5.90
N THR A 56 -9.87 -4.16 5.93
CA THR A 56 -8.85 -5.20 5.98
C THR A 56 -7.58 -4.74 6.70
N THR A 57 -6.90 -5.69 7.38
CA THR A 57 -5.48 -5.61 7.75
C THR A 57 -4.68 -6.65 6.97
N ILE A 58 -3.57 -6.24 6.37
CA ILE A 58 -2.60 -7.15 5.74
C ILE A 58 -1.27 -7.06 6.48
N HIS A 59 -0.74 -8.21 6.87
CA HIS A 59 0.59 -8.31 7.46
C HIS A 59 1.62 -8.68 6.39
N LEU A 60 2.43 -7.71 5.95
CA LEU A 60 3.45 -7.85 4.92
C LEU A 60 4.79 -8.31 5.50
N SER A 61 5.26 -9.50 5.16
CA SER A 61 6.63 -9.92 5.48
C SER A 61 7.58 -9.65 4.31
N ARG A 62 8.86 -9.51 4.62
CA ARG A 62 9.90 -9.41 3.58
C ARG A 62 10.01 -10.76 2.87
N CYS A 63 9.98 -10.73 1.54
CA CYS A 63 10.15 -11.93 0.74
C CYS A 63 11.55 -12.53 0.93
N GLU A 64 11.63 -13.86 0.89
CA GLU A 64 12.90 -14.59 0.94
C GLU A 64 13.83 -14.23 -0.22
N ARG A 65 15.14 -14.38 0.01
CA ARG A 65 16.15 -14.09 -1.01
C ARG A 65 15.96 -15.02 -2.21
N GLY A 66 15.81 -14.42 -3.40
CA GLY A 66 15.58 -15.15 -4.65
C GLY A 66 14.15 -15.01 -5.20
N LYS A 67 13.19 -14.60 -4.38
CA LYS A 67 11.86 -14.22 -4.87
C LYS A 67 11.89 -12.90 -5.65
N ARG A 68 10.91 -12.72 -6.55
CA ARG A 68 10.75 -11.47 -7.33
C ARG A 68 10.17 -10.32 -6.50
N CYS A 69 9.38 -10.63 -5.49
CA CYS A 69 8.79 -9.64 -4.57
C CYS A 69 9.81 -9.13 -3.56
N LEU A 70 9.56 -7.93 -3.03
CA LEU A 70 10.22 -7.34 -1.88
C LEU A 70 9.46 -7.65 -0.60
N TYR A 71 8.13 -7.51 -0.66
CA TYR A 71 7.21 -7.80 0.44
C TYR A 71 6.00 -8.57 -0.09
N GLU A 72 5.46 -9.46 0.72
CA GLU A 72 4.22 -10.18 0.44
C GLU A 72 3.43 -10.38 1.73
N GLY A 73 2.12 -10.42 1.62
CA GLY A 73 1.25 -10.65 2.77
C GLY A 73 -0.19 -10.86 2.35
N SER A 74 -0.97 -11.36 3.30
CA SER A 74 -2.41 -11.58 3.13
C SER A 74 -3.14 -11.21 4.40
N THR A 75 -4.44 -11.01 4.28
CA THR A 75 -5.36 -11.01 5.42
C THR A 75 -5.26 -12.34 6.19
N PRO A 76 -5.54 -12.35 7.51
CA PRO A 76 -5.55 -13.59 8.30
C PRO A 76 -6.58 -14.60 7.76
N LEU A 77 -6.45 -15.85 8.20
CA LEU A 77 -7.43 -16.91 7.89
C LEU A 77 -8.83 -16.46 8.30
N GLY A 78 -9.81 -16.64 7.41
CA GLY A 78 -11.19 -16.16 7.60
C GLY A 78 -11.43 -14.72 7.13
N GLY A 79 -10.37 -13.95 6.83
CA GLY A 79 -10.50 -12.61 6.29
C GLY A 79 -11.19 -11.63 7.24
N PHE A 80 -11.93 -10.69 6.67
CA PHE A 80 -12.68 -9.67 7.40
C PHE A 80 -14.13 -9.59 6.92
N PRO A 81 -15.09 -9.22 7.80
CA PRO A 81 -16.49 -9.10 7.42
C PRO A 81 -16.68 -8.18 6.20
N ASN A 82 -17.50 -8.63 5.24
CA ASN A 82 -17.84 -7.85 4.06
C ASN A 82 -19.22 -8.25 3.56
N SER A 83 -20.11 -7.27 3.33
CA SER A 83 -21.49 -7.51 2.89
C SER A 83 -21.75 -7.14 1.42
N TRP A 84 -20.70 -6.92 0.63
CA TRP A 84 -20.85 -6.47 -0.75
C TRP A 84 -21.22 -7.63 -1.68
N GLY A 85 -22.26 -7.44 -2.48
CA GLY A 85 -22.62 -8.39 -3.54
C GLY A 85 -22.95 -9.80 -3.05
N GLY A 86 -23.47 -9.93 -1.82
CA GLY A 86 -23.78 -11.22 -1.19
C GLY A 86 -22.59 -11.90 -0.50
N ALA A 87 -21.48 -11.19 -0.33
CA ALA A 87 -20.39 -11.67 0.52
C ALA A 87 -20.79 -11.65 2.00
N ALA A 88 -20.12 -12.51 2.77
CA ALA A 88 -20.07 -12.50 4.22
C ALA A 88 -18.69 -12.04 4.73
N TYR A 89 -17.63 -12.38 3.99
CA TYR A 89 -16.25 -11.98 4.31
C TYR A 89 -15.43 -11.69 3.05
N CYS A 90 -14.32 -10.99 3.23
CA CYS A 90 -13.36 -10.69 2.17
C CYS A 90 -11.93 -11.00 2.59
N THR A 91 -11.10 -11.30 1.60
CA THR A 91 -9.67 -11.51 1.77
C THR A 91 -8.92 -10.57 0.84
N SER A 92 -7.72 -10.16 1.24
CA SER A 92 -6.82 -9.37 0.40
C SER A 92 -5.42 -9.95 0.45
N ASP A 93 -4.84 -10.19 -0.73
CA ASP A 93 -3.42 -10.51 -0.89
C ASP A 93 -2.70 -9.31 -1.52
N LEU A 94 -1.54 -8.94 -0.98
CA LEU A 94 -0.73 -7.83 -1.47
C LEU A 94 0.73 -8.27 -1.63
N SER A 95 1.31 -8.04 -2.79
CA SER A 95 2.75 -8.15 -2.99
C SER A 95 3.34 -6.89 -3.61
N ILE A 96 4.46 -6.46 -3.05
CA ILE A 96 5.22 -5.29 -3.51
C ILE A 96 6.47 -5.81 -4.19
N HIS A 97 6.65 -5.47 -5.46
CA HIS A 97 7.77 -5.92 -6.27
C HIS A 97 8.80 -4.81 -6.45
N LYS A 98 9.96 -5.18 -7.00
CA LYS A 98 10.96 -4.20 -7.44
C LYS A 98 10.37 -3.31 -8.54
N ASN A 99 10.97 -2.15 -8.74
CA ASN A 99 10.62 -1.20 -9.81
C ASN A 99 9.19 -0.64 -9.72
N GLY A 100 8.58 -0.62 -8.54
CA GLY A 100 7.25 -0.05 -8.32
C GLY A 100 6.08 -0.90 -8.83
N GLU A 101 6.33 -2.16 -9.23
CA GLU A 101 5.25 -3.11 -9.53
C GLU A 101 4.55 -3.57 -8.24
N THR A 102 3.23 -3.67 -8.25
CA THR A 102 2.41 -4.08 -7.10
C THR A 102 1.31 -5.00 -7.56
N HIS A 103 1.11 -6.14 -6.88
CA HIS A 103 0.03 -7.07 -7.16
C HIS A 103 -0.99 -7.03 -6.03
N ILE A 104 -2.27 -6.95 -6.38
CA ILE A 104 -3.37 -6.85 -5.43
C ILE A 104 -4.45 -7.86 -5.78
N TRP A 105 -4.90 -8.63 -4.80
CA TRP A 105 -5.94 -9.63 -4.97
C TRP A 105 -7.01 -9.56 -3.89
N ASP A 106 -8.00 -8.69 -4.11
CA ASP A 106 -9.17 -8.63 -3.26
C ASP A 106 -10.26 -9.58 -3.77
N LYS A 107 -10.79 -10.38 -2.85
CA LYS A 107 -11.87 -11.36 -3.11
C LYS A 107 -12.91 -11.26 -2.01
N GLY A 108 -14.17 -11.50 -2.36
CA GLY A 108 -15.26 -11.67 -1.40
C GLY A 108 -15.92 -13.02 -1.54
N PHE A 109 -16.37 -13.55 -0.42
CA PHE A 109 -16.91 -14.90 -0.28
C PHE A 109 -18.21 -14.85 0.52
N ASP A 110 -19.16 -15.70 0.14
CA ASP A 110 -20.40 -15.90 0.92
C ASP A 110 -20.17 -16.78 2.16
N ASP A 111 -21.23 -16.99 2.96
CA ASP A 111 -21.18 -17.84 4.17
C ASP A 111 -20.82 -19.30 3.90
N ASN A 112 -20.95 -19.77 2.66
CA ASN A 112 -20.58 -21.12 2.24
C ASN A 112 -19.12 -21.21 1.75
N GLY A 113 -18.39 -20.09 1.75
CA GLY A 113 -17.02 -19.98 1.24
C GLY A 113 -16.93 -19.90 -0.29
N SER A 114 -18.03 -19.63 -0.98
CA SER A 114 -18.03 -19.45 -2.44
C SER A 114 -17.64 -18.02 -2.80
N GLN A 115 -16.68 -17.86 -3.72
CA GLN A 115 -16.26 -16.53 -4.16
C GLN A 115 -17.37 -15.84 -4.99
N VAL A 116 -17.84 -14.69 -4.51
CA VAL A 116 -18.93 -13.90 -5.10
C VAL A 116 -18.43 -12.68 -5.89
N TRP A 117 -17.28 -12.10 -5.52
CA TRP A 117 -16.66 -11.00 -6.25
C TRP A 117 -15.14 -11.09 -6.26
N GLY A 118 -14.52 -10.29 -7.12
CA GLY A 118 -13.08 -10.32 -7.37
C GLY A 118 -12.69 -11.30 -8.48
N THR A 119 -11.46 -11.19 -8.96
CA THR A 119 -10.94 -12.04 -10.05
C THR A 119 -10.62 -13.45 -9.54
N LYS A 120 -10.96 -14.47 -10.33
CA LYS A 120 -10.60 -15.88 -10.07
C LYS A 120 -9.28 -16.29 -10.73
N ALA A 121 -8.81 -15.53 -11.71
CA ALA A 121 -7.65 -15.89 -12.52
C ALA A 121 -6.30 -15.61 -11.84
N GLY A 122 -6.29 -14.70 -10.86
CA GLY A 122 -5.09 -14.25 -10.17
C GLY A 122 -5.14 -12.76 -9.81
N PRO A 123 -4.09 -12.22 -9.19
CA PRO A 123 -4.02 -10.82 -8.77
C PRO A 123 -4.03 -9.86 -9.97
N TYR A 124 -4.50 -8.64 -9.73
CA TYR A 124 -4.23 -7.54 -10.67
C TYR A 124 -2.77 -7.11 -10.54
N GLU A 125 -2.05 -7.10 -11.66
CA GLU A 125 -0.66 -6.64 -11.72
C GLU A 125 -0.58 -5.18 -12.17
N PHE A 126 -0.20 -4.29 -11.25
CA PHE A 126 -0.01 -2.87 -11.55
C PHE A 126 1.46 -2.58 -11.74
N LYS A 127 1.80 -2.01 -12.90
CA LYS A 127 3.16 -1.56 -13.24
C LYS A 127 3.14 -0.04 -13.39
N PRO A 128 4.22 0.67 -13.03
CA PRO A 128 4.30 2.10 -13.25
C PRO A 128 4.09 2.42 -14.72
N ALA A 129 3.32 3.48 -14.99
CA ALA A 129 3.25 4.02 -16.34
C ALA A 129 4.64 4.53 -16.75
N PRO A 130 4.99 4.47 -18.05
CA PRO A 130 6.18 5.14 -18.55
C PRO A 130 6.15 6.61 -18.13
N LYS A 131 7.29 7.14 -17.70
CA LYS A 131 7.41 8.59 -17.46
C LYS A 131 7.15 9.29 -18.79
N SER A 132 6.03 9.99 -18.91
CA SER A 132 5.81 10.88 -20.03
C SER A 132 6.76 12.06 -19.93
N ASN A 133 7.43 12.43 -21.02
CA ASN A 133 8.24 13.66 -21.14
C ASN A 133 7.40 14.95 -21.14
N TYR A 134 6.17 14.91 -20.64
CA TYR A 134 5.32 16.08 -20.45
C TYR A 134 5.36 16.46 -18.98
N ASP A 135 6.17 17.48 -18.67
CA ASP A 135 6.05 18.26 -17.45
C ASP A 135 4.63 18.82 -17.32
N ASP A 136 4.11 18.76 -16.08
CA ASP A 136 3.01 19.56 -15.53
C ASP A 136 1.68 19.65 -16.29
N MET A 137 0.71 18.84 -15.85
CA MET A 137 -0.65 19.38 -15.67
C MET A 137 -1.41 18.85 -14.44
N PHE A 138 -0.76 18.04 -13.60
CA PHE A 138 -1.25 17.71 -12.26
C PHE A 138 -0.08 17.72 -11.29
N SER A 139 0.36 18.90 -10.88
CA SER A 139 1.19 19.08 -9.69
C SER A 139 0.27 19.08 -8.46
N PRO A 140 0.29 18.06 -7.59
CA PRO A 140 0.02 18.30 -6.18
C PRO A 140 1.32 18.85 -5.59
N LEU A 141 1.36 20.18 -5.42
CA LEU A 141 2.18 20.92 -4.46
C LEU A 141 3.61 20.39 -4.21
N ASN A 142 4.58 21.16 -4.69
CA ASN A 142 5.98 21.17 -4.25
C ASN A 142 6.15 20.83 -2.76
N PHE A 143 6.50 19.59 -2.46
CA PHE A 143 7.25 19.27 -1.26
C PHE A 143 8.71 19.15 -1.68
N SER A 144 9.47 20.19 -1.32
CA SER A 144 10.93 20.23 -1.43
C SER A 144 11.54 18.95 -0.86
N ALA A 145 12.29 18.24 -1.68
CA ALA A 145 13.12 17.12 -1.25
C ALA A 145 14.03 17.55 -0.08
N PRO A 146 14.14 16.77 1.02
CA PRO A 146 15.24 16.99 1.94
C PRO A 146 16.53 16.61 1.25
N LEU A 147 17.46 17.56 1.30
CA LEU A 147 18.83 17.50 0.83
C LEU A 147 19.52 16.20 1.26
N SER A 148 20.37 15.71 0.35
CA SER A 148 21.39 14.71 0.61
C SER A 148 22.10 15.00 1.92
N LEU A 149 22.02 14.05 2.86
CA LEU A 149 22.81 14.07 4.07
C LEU A 149 24.25 13.68 3.73
N GLU A 150 25.00 14.63 3.15
CA GLU A 150 26.45 14.55 3.13
C GLU A 150 26.97 14.78 4.56
N LYS A 151 27.44 13.67 5.14
CA LYS A 151 28.54 13.54 6.10
C LYS A 151 29.07 14.87 6.67
N MET A 152 28.72 15.17 7.92
CA MET A 152 29.48 16.10 8.75
C MET A 152 29.93 15.37 10.03
N GLU A 153 31.13 14.79 9.95
CA GLU A 153 31.96 14.53 11.13
C GLU A 153 32.40 15.89 11.69
N SER A 154 32.02 16.22 12.92
CA SER A 154 32.90 17.02 13.77
C SER A 154 32.52 16.89 15.24
N SER A 155 33.53 16.47 15.99
CA SER A 155 33.64 16.33 17.43
C SER A 155 33.37 17.64 18.17
N TYR A 156 32.54 17.60 19.21
CA TYR A 156 32.60 18.58 20.30
C TYR A 156 33.26 17.93 21.51
N ALA A 157 34.51 18.30 21.74
CA ALA A 157 35.15 18.23 23.04
C ALA A 157 34.58 19.38 23.89
N ILE A 158 34.11 19.06 25.09
CA ILE A 158 33.85 20.06 26.14
C ILE A 158 35.12 20.08 26.98
N ASP A 159 35.78 21.24 27.03
CA ASP A 159 36.73 21.59 28.09
C ASP A 159 36.57 23.08 28.44
N ASP A 160 36.95 23.38 29.67
CA ASP A 160 36.47 24.36 30.64
C ASP A 160 36.48 25.86 30.28
N GLN A 161 35.56 26.60 30.91
CA GLN A 161 35.92 27.66 31.88
C GLN A 161 34.82 27.93 32.92
#